data_AF-A0A1K1PWX3-F1
#
_entry.id   AF-A0A1K1PWX3-F1
#
_cell.length_a   1.000
_cell.length_b   1.000
_cell.length_c   1.000
_cell.angle_alpha   90.00
_cell.angle_beta   90.00
_cell.angle_gamma   90.00
#
_symmetry.space_group_name_H-M   'P 1'
#
loop_
_entity.id
_entity.type
_entity.pdbx_description
1 polymer ?
#
loop_
_entity_poly.entity_id
_entity_poly.type
_entity_poly.pdbx_seq_one_letter_code
_entity_poly.pdbx_strand_id
1 'polypeptide(L)'
;MQVRRINTADTLALRRDVLYPDQSLDAVKVEGDADGLHFGLFEQSTLVGVISLFLERAGARFRKLAISPACQGKGYGSILLSHVEDFCRRERIPLLWCDARDSAFGFYEKRGYVYDSAPFKKGNNTFRKMKIELGQASAQKFSVIPAIDIIDGKCVRLTQGDYAQKKVYNEHPLEVAKEFESIGVTRLHLVDLDGAKKGSVVNWKVLEAIAGHTKLVVDFGGGIKKEDDLRIVFENGAALATIGSIAVKEPQLFFSWVKQYGADKIFLGADVKEEKIAVGGWLETTELTIYDFLASNIKAGVHHIFCTDIAKDGLLQGPSIPLYKKILERFPGIDFVASGGVSNMDDIYALQEAGCNGVIVGKAIYEGKISMEELKQLMK
;
A
#
# COMPACT_ATOMS: atom_id res chain seq x y z
N MET A 1 -0.11 1.62 -21.90
CA MET A 1 0.40 0.25 -22.09
C MET A 1 -0.45 -0.71 -21.28
N GLN A 2 -0.71 -1.91 -21.78
CA GLN A 2 -1.55 -2.89 -21.07
C GLN A 2 -0.99 -4.30 -21.23
N VAL A 3 -0.90 -5.04 -20.12
CA VAL A 3 -0.60 -6.48 -20.14
C VAL A 3 -1.92 -7.25 -20.23
N ARG A 4 -2.00 -8.22 -21.13
CA ARG A 4 -3.19 -9.08 -21.32
C ARG A 4 -2.76 -10.52 -21.49
N ARG A 5 -3.66 -11.46 -21.15
CA ARG A 5 -3.49 -12.87 -21.51
C ARG A 5 -3.65 -13.01 -23.03
N ILE A 6 -2.75 -13.78 -23.63
CA ILE A 6 -2.73 -14.07 -25.08
C ILE A 6 -2.60 -15.57 -25.30
N ASN A 7 -2.79 -16.03 -26.53
CA ASN A 7 -2.61 -17.44 -26.87
C ASN A 7 -1.16 -17.73 -27.27
N THR A 8 -0.77 -19.00 -27.26
CA THR A 8 0.57 -19.45 -27.66
C THR A 8 0.96 -18.90 -29.03
N ALA A 9 0.04 -18.96 -30.01
CA ALA A 9 0.27 -18.52 -31.39
C ALA A 9 0.70 -17.04 -31.46
N ASP A 10 0.12 -16.18 -30.63
CA ASP A 10 0.42 -14.75 -30.57
C ASP A 10 1.85 -14.48 -30.08
N THR A 11 2.44 -15.43 -29.34
CA THR A 11 3.80 -15.28 -28.80
C THR A 11 4.89 -15.59 -29.83
N LEU A 12 4.62 -16.47 -30.80
CA LEU A 12 5.65 -17.15 -31.58
C LEU A 12 6.45 -16.18 -32.45
N ALA A 13 5.78 -15.24 -33.11
CA ALA A 13 6.43 -14.26 -33.98
C ALA A 13 7.46 -13.41 -33.21
N LEU A 14 7.04 -12.82 -32.09
CA LEU A 14 7.94 -11.98 -31.30
C LEU A 14 9.07 -12.79 -30.62
N ARG A 15 8.79 -14.02 -30.19
CA ARG A 15 9.82 -14.93 -29.67
C ARG A 15 10.88 -15.24 -30.73
N ARG A 16 10.47 -15.56 -31.96
CA ARG A 16 11.40 -15.78 -33.08
C ARG A 16 12.21 -14.53 -33.33
N ASP A 17 11.56 -13.41 -33.63
CA ASP A 17 12.22 -12.19 -34.08
C ASP A 17 13.24 -11.65 -33.05
N VAL A 18 12.96 -11.81 -31.76
CA VAL A 18 13.82 -11.28 -30.69
C VAL A 18 14.84 -12.30 -30.20
N LEU A 19 14.47 -13.57 -30.03
CA LEU A 19 15.30 -14.54 -29.33
C LEU A 19 16.01 -15.53 -30.26
N TYR A 20 15.45 -15.79 -31.45
CA TYR A 20 15.88 -16.80 -32.42
C TYR A 20 15.54 -16.38 -33.87
N PRO A 21 16.11 -15.26 -34.38
CA PRO A 21 15.68 -14.65 -35.65
C PRO A 21 15.80 -15.59 -36.85
N ASP A 22 16.74 -16.55 -36.81
CA ASP A 22 17.01 -17.48 -37.91
C ASP A 22 16.20 -18.79 -37.84
N GLN A 23 15.23 -18.89 -36.92
CA GLN A 23 14.44 -20.12 -36.69
C GLN A 23 13.02 -20.00 -37.25
N SER A 24 12.37 -21.13 -37.51
CA SER A 24 10.95 -21.17 -37.87
C SER A 24 10.05 -20.91 -36.65
N LEU A 25 8.77 -20.57 -36.87
CA LEU A 25 7.80 -20.41 -35.78
C LEU A 25 7.60 -21.70 -34.98
N ASP A 26 7.70 -22.86 -35.63
CA ASP A 26 7.61 -24.15 -34.94
C ASP A 26 8.83 -24.44 -34.08
N ALA A 27 10.03 -24.06 -34.54
CA ALA A 27 11.27 -24.28 -33.81
C ALA A 27 11.38 -23.44 -32.52
N VAL A 28 10.59 -22.36 -32.39
CA VAL A 28 10.59 -21.50 -31.19
C VAL A 28 9.52 -21.84 -30.15
N LYS A 29 8.67 -22.83 -30.45
CA LYS A 29 7.78 -23.44 -29.47
C LYS A 29 8.58 -24.08 -28.35
N VAL A 30 7.99 -24.16 -27.17
CA VAL A 30 8.59 -24.85 -26.03
C VAL A 30 7.64 -25.86 -25.44
N GLU A 31 8.21 -26.90 -24.84
CA GLU A 31 7.46 -27.86 -24.04
C GLU A 31 6.60 -27.15 -22.99
N GLY A 32 5.33 -27.55 -22.92
CA GLY A 32 4.30 -26.98 -22.06
C GLY A 32 3.57 -25.77 -22.65
N ASP A 33 3.91 -25.29 -23.86
CA ASP A 33 3.28 -24.09 -24.45
C ASP A 33 1.76 -24.20 -24.60
N ALA A 34 1.18 -25.40 -24.69
CA ALA A 34 -0.28 -25.56 -24.75
C ALA A 34 -0.97 -25.24 -23.41
N ASP A 35 -0.30 -25.54 -22.30
CA ASP A 35 -0.82 -25.41 -20.93
C ASP A 35 -0.27 -24.17 -20.21
N GLY A 36 0.67 -23.46 -20.85
CA GLY A 36 1.33 -22.28 -20.32
C GLY A 36 0.40 -21.05 -20.25
N LEU A 37 0.68 -20.19 -19.27
CA LEU A 37 0.06 -18.87 -19.19
C LEU A 37 0.90 -17.88 -20.00
N HIS A 38 0.34 -17.31 -21.06
CA HIS A 38 1.06 -16.36 -21.91
C HIS A 38 0.52 -14.95 -21.71
N PHE A 39 1.44 -13.99 -21.55
CA PHE A 39 1.11 -12.58 -21.36
C PHE A 39 1.77 -11.74 -22.44
N GLY A 40 0.99 -10.86 -23.05
CA GLY A 40 1.43 -9.88 -24.04
C GLY A 40 1.33 -8.47 -23.49
N LEU A 41 2.38 -7.67 -23.69
CA LEU A 41 2.36 -6.23 -23.43
C LEU A 41 2.01 -5.50 -24.73
N PHE A 42 0.95 -4.71 -24.67
CA PHE A 42 0.47 -3.91 -25.78
C PHE A 42 0.75 -2.43 -25.55
N GLU A 43 1.36 -1.82 -26.55
CA GLU A 43 1.41 -0.37 -26.72
C GLU A 43 0.38 0.00 -27.77
N GLN A 44 -0.67 0.72 -27.34
CA GLN A 44 -1.91 0.88 -28.11
C GLN A 44 -2.48 -0.49 -28.52
N SER A 45 -2.44 -0.84 -29.80
CA SER A 45 -2.91 -2.11 -30.34
C SER A 45 -1.78 -3.05 -30.78
N THR A 46 -0.52 -2.64 -30.62
CA THR A 46 0.65 -3.40 -31.09
C THR A 46 1.24 -4.22 -29.96
N LEU A 47 1.46 -5.52 -30.21
CA LEU A 47 2.16 -6.42 -29.28
C LEU A 47 3.67 -6.10 -29.31
N VAL A 48 4.17 -5.56 -28.21
CA VAL A 48 5.56 -5.08 -28.09
C VAL A 48 6.41 -5.92 -27.14
N GLY A 49 5.78 -6.82 -26.37
CA GLY A 49 6.49 -7.73 -25.48
C GLY A 49 5.68 -8.97 -25.16
N VAL A 50 6.37 -10.08 -24.90
CA VAL A 50 5.76 -11.35 -24.45
C VAL A 50 6.55 -11.97 -23.32
N ILE A 51 5.85 -12.67 -22.43
CA ILE A 51 6.41 -13.54 -21.39
C ILE A 51 5.49 -14.75 -21.23
N SER A 52 6.03 -15.90 -20.82
CA SER A 52 5.25 -17.12 -20.63
C SER A 52 5.58 -17.76 -19.31
N LEU A 53 4.56 -18.10 -18.54
CA LEU A 53 4.64 -18.63 -17.18
C LEU A 53 4.10 -20.07 -17.18
N PHE A 54 4.87 -20.96 -16.58
CA PHE A 54 4.55 -22.38 -16.46
C PHE A 54 4.48 -22.71 -14.98
N LEU A 55 3.35 -23.25 -14.54
CA LEU A 55 3.13 -23.62 -13.14
C LEU A 55 3.81 -24.96 -12.86
N GLU A 56 4.51 -25.04 -11.73
CA GLU A 56 5.25 -26.22 -11.29
C GLU A 56 4.85 -26.56 -9.85
N ARG A 57 5.11 -27.79 -9.40
CA ARG A 57 4.67 -28.25 -8.06
C ARG A 57 5.19 -27.38 -6.90
N ALA A 58 6.38 -26.80 -7.05
CA ALA A 58 7.07 -26.04 -6.00
C ALA A 58 7.23 -24.55 -6.33
N GLY A 59 6.52 -24.03 -7.34
CA GLY A 59 6.69 -22.66 -7.80
C GLY A 59 6.16 -22.44 -9.21
N ALA A 60 6.69 -21.44 -9.88
CA ALA A 60 6.48 -21.25 -11.30
C ALA A 60 7.78 -20.88 -12.00
N ARG A 61 7.86 -21.23 -13.27
CA ARG A 61 8.96 -20.87 -14.15
C ARG A 61 8.44 -19.95 -15.23
N PHE A 62 9.05 -18.78 -15.38
CA PHE A 62 8.81 -17.98 -16.57
C PHE A 62 9.90 -18.22 -17.63
N ARG A 63 9.50 -18.12 -18.89
CA ARG A 63 10.35 -18.34 -20.06
C ARG A 63 9.99 -17.33 -21.13
N LYS A 64 10.92 -17.16 -22.07
CA LYS A 64 10.71 -16.42 -23.32
C LYS A 64 10.21 -14.98 -23.11
N LEU A 65 10.77 -14.30 -22.11
CA LEU A 65 10.63 -12.85 -21.99
C LEU A 65 11.33 -12.20 -23.18
N ALA A 66 10.56 -11.61 -24.08
CA ALA A 66 11.04 -10.99 -25.31
C ALA A 66 10.36 -9.63 -25.49
N ILE A 67 11.16 -8.58 -25.71
CA ILE A 67 10.71 -7.22 -25.98
C ILE A 67 11.18 -6.83 -27.38
N SER A 68 10.29 -6.25 -28.17
CA SER A 68 10.62 -5.78 -29.52
C SER A 68 11.83 -4.83 -29.48
N PRO A 69 12.75 -4.87 -30.46
CA PRO A 69 13.97 -4.06 -30.42
C PRO A 69 13.72 -2.56 -30.23
N ALA A 70 12.66 -2.02 -30.85
CA ALA A 70 12.27 -0.61 -30.73
C ALA A 70 11.79 -0.19 -29.32
N CYS A 71 11.50 -1.17 -28.45
CA CYS A 71 10.98 -0.95 -27.10
C CYS A 71 11.96 -1.38 -26.00
N GLN A 72 13.14 -1.90 -26.35
CA GLN A 72 14.17 -2.27 -25.38
C GLN A 72 14.72 -1.02 -24.66
N GLY A 73 15.08 -1.18 -23.38
CA GLY A 73 15.56 -0.07 -22.53
C GLY A 73 14.46 0.86 -21.97
N LYS A 74 13.20 0.72 -22.39
CA LYS A 74 12.07 1.58 -21.96
C LYS A 74 11.29 1.04 -20.75
N GLY A 75 11.81 0.02 -20.06
CA GLY A 75 11.16 -0.60 -18.90
C GLY A 75 10.08 -1.65 -19.21
N TYR A 76 9.86 -2.00 -20.48
CA TYR A 76 8.75 -2.89 -20.88
C TYR A 76 8.93 -4.33 -20.35
N GLY A 77 10.18 -4.79 -20.27
CA GLY A 77 10.52 -6.05 -19.61
C GLY A 77 10.18 -6.06 -18.12
N SER A 78 10.39 -4.93 -17.43
CA SER A 78 10.02 -4.78 -16.02
C SER A 78 8.50 -4.85 -15.83
N ILE A 79 7.71 -4.25 -16.73
CA ILE A 79 6.23 -4.29 -16.67
C ILE A 79 5.72 -5.73 -16.78
N LEU A 80 6.22 -6.49 -17.77
CA LEU A 80 5.83 -7.90 -17.95
C LEU A 80 6.26 -8.77 -16.77
N LEU A 81 7.48 -8.56 -16.27
CA LEU A 81 7.99 -9.34 -15.15
C LEU A 81 7.23 -9.02 -13.85
N SER A 82 6.95 -7.75 -13.55
CA SER A 82 6.09 -7.36 -12.43
C SER A 82 4.71 -7.99 -12.53
N HIS A 83 4.08 -8.00 -13.71
CA HIS A 83 2.79 -8.65 -13.89
C HIS A 83 2.81 -10.15 -13.55
N VAL A 84 3.89 -10.85 -13.94
CA VAL A 84 4.08 -12.27 -13.63
C VAL A 84 4.35 -12.50 -12.14
N GLU A 85 5.19 -11.67 -11.52
CA GLU A 85 5.44 -11.72 -10.07
C GLU A 85 4.13 -11.49 -9.29
N ASP A 86 3.32 -10.50 -9.67
CA ASP A 86 2.03 -10.19 -9.04
C ASP A 86 1.00 -11.31 -9.26
N PHE A 87 0.99 -11.91 -10.45
CA PHE A 87 0.20 -13.12 -10.70
C PHE A 87 0.60 -14.23 -9.72
N CYS A 88 1.88 -14.53 -9.61
CA CYS A 88 2.37 -15.55 -8.68
C CYS A 88 2.03 -15.22 -7.22
N ARG A 89 2.13 -13.94 -6.80
CA ARG A 89 1.71 -13.50 -5.46
C ARG A 89 0.21 -13.75 -5.20
N ARG A 90 -0.67 -13.40 -6.15
CA ARG A 90 -2.12 -13.63 -6.04
C ARG A 90 -2.47 -15.12 -5.94
N GLU A 91 -1.81 -15.93 -6.76
CA GLU A 91 -2.00 -17.39 -6.78
C GLU A 91 -1.24 -18.12 -5.67
N ARG A 92 -0.61 -17.39 -4.73
CA ARG A 92 0.17 -17.94 -3.60
C ARG A 92 1.29 -18.89 -4.05
N ILE A 93 1.89 -18.60 -5.20
CA ILE A 93 3.04 -19.32 -5.73
C ILE A 93 4.31 -18.72 -5.10
N PRO A 94 5.00 -19.47 -4.21
CA PRO A 94 6.02 -18.89 -3.33
C PRO A 94 7.38 -18.66 -4.01
N LEU A 95 7.58 -19.24 -5.19
CA LEU A 95 8.86 -19.26 -5.87
C LEU A 95 8.65 -19.00 -7.35
N LEU A 96 9.37 -18.01 -7.89
CA LEU A 96 9.41 -17.74 -9.32
C LEU A 96 10.84 -17.82 -9.81
N TRP A 97 11.08 -18.52 -10.91
CA TRP A 97 12.43 -18.71 -11.42
C TRP A 97 12.51 -18.69 -12.95
N CYS A 98 13.71 -18.49 -13.48
CA CYS A 98 14.02 -18.57 -14.91
C CYS A 98 15.46 -19.01 -15.18
N ASP A 99 15.73 -19.38 -16.43
CA ASP A 99 17.10 -19.47 -16.96
C ASP A 99 17.47 -18.13 -17.58
N ALA A 100 18.22 -17.31 -16.84
CA ALA A 100 18.68 -16.01 -17.31
C ALA A 100 19.92 -16.18 -18.22
N ARG A 101 20.01 -15.39 -19.29
CA ARG A 101 21.25 -15.24 -20.07
C ARG A 101 22.23 -14.35 -19.30
N ASP A 102 23.52 -14.59 -19.48
CA ASP A 102 24.60 -13.80 -18.85
C ASP A 102 24.44 -12.29 -19.04
N SER A 103 24.06 -11.87 -20.26
CA SER A 103 23.80 -10.47 -20.59
C SER A 103 22.60 -9.83 -19.88
N ALA A 104 21.74 -10.62 -19.23
CA ALA A 104 20.52 -10.16 -18.56
C ALA A 104 20.59 -10.26 -17.02
N PHE A 105 21.70 -10.70 -16.42
CA PHE A 105 21.79 -10.90 -14.98
C PHE A 105 21.52 -9.62 -14.17
N GLY A 106 22.15 -8.51 -14.55
CA GLY A 106 21.93 -7.23 -13.87
C GLY A 106 20.49 -6.72 -13.94
N PHE A 107 19.68 -7.17 -14.91
CA PHE A 107 18.25 -6.86 -14.95
C PHE A 107 17.47 -7.60 -13.85
N TYR A 108 17.78 -8.88 -13.61
CA TYR A 108 17.11 -9.70 -12.60
C TYR A 108 17.63 -9.42 -11.18
N GLU A 109 18.93 -9.22 -10.99
CA GLU A 109 19.52 -8.90 -9.67
C GLU A 109 18.95 -7.59 -9.09
N LYS A 110 18.79 -6.56 -9.92
CA LYS A 110 18.15 -5.29 -9.52
C LYS A 110 16.70 -5.45 -9.04
N ARG A 111 16.08 -6.60 -9.31
CA ARG A 111 14.71 -6.95 -8.91
C ARG A 111 14.67 -7.99 -7.78
N GLY A 112 15.81 -8.30 -7.18
CA GLY A 112 15.89 -9.23 -6.04
C GLY A 112 15.97 -10.71 -6.42
N TYR A 113 16.17 -11.05 -7.69
CA TYR A 113 16.48 -12.43 -8.07
C TYR A 113 17.91 -12.78 -7.67
N VAL A 114 18.11 -13.99 -7.16
CA VAL A 114 19.39 -14.55 -6.73
C VAL A 114 19.79 -15.74 -7.60
N TYR A 115 21.09 -16.04 -7.66
CA TYR A 115 21.61 -17.20 -8.36
C TYR A 115 21.19 -18.51 -7.65
N ASP A 116 20.72 -19.49 -8.42
CA ASP A 116 20.30 -20.82 -7.95
C ASP A 116 21.08 -21.97 -8.61
N SER A 117 21.98 -21.66 -9.54
CA SER A 117 22.83 -22.67 -10.18
C SER A 117 24.19 -22.12 -10.61
N ALA A 118 25.13 -23.04 -10.82
CA ALA A 118 26.32 -22.76 -11.61
C ALA A 118 25.93 -22.39 -13.07
N PRO A 119 26.80 -21.68 -13.82
CA PRO A 119 26.58 -21.44 -15.25
C PRO A 119 26.46 -22.73 -16.06
N PHE A 120 25.57 -22.74 -17.04
CA PHE A 120 25.44 -23.83 -18.03
C PHE A 120 25.21 -23.27 -19.43
N LYS A 121 25.50 -24.06 -20.47
CA LYS A 121 25.36 -23.64 -21.87
C LYS A 121 24.10 -24.20 -22.51
N LYS A 122 23.43 -23.38 -23.32
CA LYS A 122 22.40 -23.81 -24.29
C LYS A 122 22.74 -23.19 -25.64
N GLY A 123 23.25 -24.01 -26.56
CA GLY A 123 23.90 -23.53 -27.78
C GLY A 123 25.14 -22.68 -27.45
N ASN A 124 25.27 -21.53 -28.10
CA ASN A 124 26.40 -20.61 -27.89
C ASN A 124 26.22 -19.66 -26.69
N ASN A 125 25.08 -19.71 -26.01
CA ASN A 125 24.75 -18.80 -24.92
C ASN A 125 24.97 -19.46 -23.55
N THR A 126 25.55 -18.70 -22.63
CA THR A 126 25.69 -19.07 -21.22
C THR A 126 24.48 -18.59 -20.42
N PHE A 127 23.97 -19.45 -19.56
CA PHE A 127 22.82 -19.21 -18.70
C PHE A 127 23.16 -19.52 -17.24
N ARG A 128 22.38 -18.93 -16.33
CA ARG A 128 22.27 -19.37 -14.93
C ARG A 128 20.81 -19.44 -14.54
N LYS A 129 20.47 -20.38 -13.67
CA LYS A 129 19.17 -20.38 -13.03
C LYS A 129 19.15 -19.23 -12.02
N MET A 130 18.14 -18.37 -12.13
CA MET A 130 17.87 -17.30 -11.18
C MET A 130 16.49 -17.48 -10.59
N LYS A 131 16.35 -17.26 -9.29
CA LYS A 131 15.10 -17.40 -8.56
C LYS A 131 14.82 -16.17 -7.72
N ILE A 132 13.56 -15.91 -7.46
CA ILE A 132 13.10 -15.00 -6.43
C ILE A 132 12.12 -15.77 -5.55
N GLU A 133 12.31 -15.68 -4.24
CA GLU A 133 11.27 -16.06 -3.30
C GLU A 133 10.23 -14.96 -3.34
N LEU A 134 9.11 -15.25 -3.99
CA LEU A 134 7.93 -14.43 -3.90
C LEU A 134 7.31 -14.78 -2.55
N GLY A 135 7.87 -14.20 -1.48
CA GLY A 135 7.24 -14.26 -0.18
C GLY A 135 5.75 -13.97 -0.37
N GLN A 136 4.87 -14.77 0.23
CA GLN A 136 3.42 -14.57 0.17
C GLN A 136 3.16 -13.07 0.26
N ALA A 137 2.74 -12.37 -0.80
CA ALA A 137 2.62 -10.89 -0.89
C ALA A 137 3.06 -10.09 0.35
N SER A 138 4.33 -10.19 0.79
CA SER A 138 4.76 -9.91 2.17
C SER A 138 3.69 -10.00 3.29
N ALA A 139 2.69 -10.90 3.27
CA ALA A 139 1.39 -10.75 3.94
C ALA A 139 1.19 -9.32 4.46
N GLN A 140 1.13 -8.32 3.55
CA GLN A 140 1.38 -6.89 3.81
C GLN A 140 1.26 -6.58 5.30
N LYS A 141 2.42 -6.56 6.01
CA LYS A 141 2.48 -6.76 7.46
C LYS A 141 1.38 -5.96 8.13
N PHE A 142 0.36 -6.66 8.64
CA PHE A 142 -0.80 -6.02 9.23
C PHE A 142 -0.32 -5.08 10.34
N SER A 143 -0.60 -3.79 10.20
CA SER A 143 -0.08 -2.75 11.09
C SER A 143 -1.14 -2.31 12.07
N VAL A 144 -0.93 -2.54 13.37
CA VAL A 144 -1.67 -1.82 14.41
C VAL A 144 -1.01 -0.46 14.62
N ILE A 145 -1.77 0.61 14.40
CA ILE A 145 -1.31 2.00 14.45
C ILE A 145 -2.03 2.67 15.63
N PRO A 146 -1.38 2.82 16.79
CA PRO A 146 -1.96 3.57 17.89
C PRO A 146 -2.22 5.03 17.49
N ALA A 147 -3.32 5.60 18.00
CA ALA A 147 -3.67 6.99 17.79
C ALA A 147 -3.41 7.85 19.04
N ILE A 148 -2.82 9.02 18.84
CA ILE A 148 -2.76 10.09 19.84
C ILE A 148 -3.49 11.32 19.27
N ASP A 149 -4.59 11.70 19.91
CA ASP A 149 -5.27 12.95 19.61
C ASP A 149 -4.75 14.05 20.55
N ILE A 150 -4.47 15.24 20.02
CA ILE A 150 -3.85 16.35 20.77
C ILE A 150 -4.81 17.52 20.88
N ILE A 151 -5.04 17.98 22.12
CA ILE A 151 -5.62 19.29 22.45
C ILE A 151 -4.77 19.93 23.55
N ASP A 152 -4.43 21.21 23.40
CA ASP A 152 -3.60 21.99 24.33
C ASP A 152 -2.25 21.30 24.64
N GLY A 153 -1.67 20.59 23.66
CA GLY A 153 -0.43 19.82 23.82
C GLY A 153 -0.56 18.52 24.62
N LYS A 154 -1.77 18.07 24.96
CA LYS A 154 -2.04 16.88 25.80
C LYS A 154 -2.71 15.76 25.00
N CYS A 155 -2.52 14.51 25.43
CA CYS A 155 -3.24 13.35 24.89
C CYS A 155 -4.69 13.37 25.36
N VAL A 156 -5.61 13.42 24.41
CA VAL A 156 -7.04 13.48 24.69
C VAL A 156 -7.80 12.44 23.89
N ARG A 157 -9.09 12.32 24.18
CA ARG A 157 -10.06 11.73 23.26
C ARG A 157 -11.36 12.53 23.32
N LEU A 158 -12.03 12.57 22.17
CA LEU A 158 -13.39 13.06 22.05
C LEU A 158 -14.34 11.86 21.92
N THR A 159 -15.50 11.94 22.56
CA THR A 159 -16.58 10.98 22.28
C THR A 159 -17.25 11.40 20.98
N GLN A 160 -17.18 10.56 19.94
CA GLN A 160 -17.76 10.81 18.61
C GLN A 160 -17.32 12.17 17.99
N GLY A 161 -16.10 12.63 18.28
CA GLY A 161 -15.60 13.90 17.76
C GLY A 161 -16.13 15.16 18.44
N ASP A 162 -16.90 15.05 19.54
CA ASP A 162 -17.42 16.21 20.26
C ASP A 162 -16.37 16.84 21.19
N TYR A 163 -15.94 18.07 20.86
CA TYR A 163 -14.97 18.86 21.63
C TYR A 163 -15.46 19.23 23.03
N ALA A 164 -16.78 19.26 23.27
CA ALA A 164 -17.33 19.48 24.60
C ALA A 164 -17.17 18.25 25.51
N GLN A 165 -17.00 17.06 24.93
CA GLN A 165 -16.82 15.79 25.65
C GLN A 165 -15.37 15.30 25.57
N LYS A 166 -14.44 16.17 26.02
CA LYS A 166 -13.00 15.90 26.08
C LYS A 166 -12.64 15.14 27.35
N LYS A 167 -11.91 14.03 27.21
CA LYS A 167 -11.19 13.36 28.31
C LYS A 167 -9.69 13.48 28.06
N VAL A 168 -8.94 13.90 29.07
CA VAL A 168 -7.46 13.89 29.04
C VAL A 168 -6.98 12.55 29.57
N TYR A 169 -6.16 11.84 28.79
CA TYR A 169 -5.58 10.56 29.20
C TYR A 169 -4.15 10.70 29.72
N ASN A 170 -3.36 11.60 29.13
CA ASN A 170 -2.00 11.86 29.55
C ASN A 170 -1.62 13.31 29.18
N GLU A 171 -0.84 13.98 30.03
CA GLU A 171 -0.37 15.35 29.77
C GLU A 171 0.91 15.39 28.90
N HIS A 172 1.55 14.23 28.67
CA HIS A 172 2.84 14.11 28.01
C HIS A 172 2.78 13.14 26.81
N PRO A 173 2.43 13.62 25.60
CA PRO A 173 2.34 12.78 24.41
C PRO A 173 3.60 12.01 24.05
N LEU A 174 4.78 12.58 24.35
CA LEU A 174 6.05 11.89 24.11
C LEU A 174 6.21 10.64 24.97
N GLU A 175 5.72 10.64 26.21
CA GLU A 175 5.79 9.47 27.09
C GLU A 175 4.94 8.33 26.52
N VAL A 176 3.70 8.65 26.12
CA VAL A 176 2.79 7.70 25.47
C VAL A 176 3.39 7.13 24.17
N ALA A 177 4.02 7.98 23.34
CA ALA A 177 4.68 7.53 22.13
C ALA A 177 5.86 6.57 22.43
N LYS A 178 6.68 6.86 23.46
CA LYS A 178 7.76 5.96 23.90
C LYS A 178 7.24 4.64 24.45
N GLU A 179 6.10 4.64 25.14
CA GLU A 179 5.45 3.41 25.59
C GLU A 179 5.03 2.54 24.40
N PHE A 180 4.42 3.13 23.37
CA PHE A 180 4.11 2.42 22.12
C PHE A 180 5.36 1.86 21.44
N GLU A 181 6.40 2.67 21.29
CA GLU A 181 7.67 2.21 20.70
C GLU A 181 8.28 1.04 21.49
N SER A 182 8.20 1.08 22.83
CA SER A 182 8.80 0.05 23.70
C SER A 182 8.22 -1.35 23.52
N ILE A 183 7.00 -1.45 22.97
CA ILE A 183 6.32 -2.72 22.69
C ILE A 183 6.46 -3.16 21.23
N GLY A 184 7.22 -2.44 20.42
CA GLY A 184 7.51 -2.79 19.03
C GLY A 184 6.57 -2.15 18.00
N VAL A 185 5.73 -1.18 18.41
CA VAL A 185 4.97 -0.36 17.46
C VAL A 185 5.96 0.39 16.58
N THR A 186 5.69 0.42 15.27
CA THR A 186 6.54 1.11 14.30
C THR A 186 5.86 2.33 13.66
N ARG A 187 4.54 2.47 13.80
CA ARG A 187 3.75 3.57 13.22
C ARG A 187 2.91 4.26 14.29
N LEU A 188 2.72 5.56 14.15
CA LEU A 188 1.87 6.36 15.04
C LEU A 188 0.98 7.29 14.23
N HIS A 189 -0.32 7.26 14.52
CA HIS A 189 -1.29 8.21 13.98
C HIS A 189 -1.45 9.39 14.95
N LEU A 190 -1.01 10.59 14.55
CA LEU A 190 -0.98 11.76 15.41
C LEU A 190 -1.94 12.83 14.89
N VAL A 191 -2.96 13.20 15.67
CA VAL A 191 -4.02 14.10 15.22
C VAL A 191 -4.02 15.38 16.05
N ASP A 192 -3.76 16.52 15.40
CA ASP A 192 -3.91 17.86 15.96
C ASP A 192 -5.36 18.32 15.89
N LEU A 193 -6.12 18.11 16.97
CA LEU A 193 -7.52 18.52 17.03
C LEU A 193 -7.67 20.04 17.17
N ASP A 194 -6.72 20.72 17.83
CA ASP A 194 -6.71 22.20 17.82
C ASP A 194 -6.53 22.72 16.40
N GLY A 195 -5.61 22.11 15.65
CA GLY A 195 -5.38 22.45 14.25
C GLY A 195 -6.58 22.14 13.37
N ALA A 196 -7.22 20.98 13.56
CA ALA A 196 -8.45 20.61 12.86
C ALA A 196 -9.56 21.64 13.07
N LYS A 197 -9.75 22.11 14.31
CA LYS A 197 -10.75 23.14 14.66
C LYS A 197 -10.38 24.52 14.14
N LYS A 198 -9.11 24.92 14.25
CA LYS A 198 -8.62 26.24 13.84
C LYS A 198 -8.46 26.38 12.33
N GLY A 199 -8.20 25.28 11.62
CA GLY A 199 -7.90 25.27 10.19
C GLY A 199 -6.46 25.66 9.84
N SER A 200 -5.52 25.41 10.75
CA SER A 200 -4.07 25.61 10.58
C SER A 200 -3.33 24.71 11.57
N VAL A 201 -2.14 24.21 11.26
CA VAL A 201 -1.36 23.39 12.20
C VAL A 201 -1.01 24.18 13.49
N VAL A 202 -1.28 23.60 14.66
CA VAL A 202 -1.07 24.20 15.99
C VAL A 202 -0.03 23.43 16.79
N ASN A 203 -0.19 22.11 16.90
CA ASN A 203 0.59 21.27 17.82
C ASN A 203 1.87 20.67 17.17
N TRP A 204 2.52 21.40 16.26
CA TRP A 204 3.74 20.94 15.58
C TRP A 204 4.92 20.68 16.54
N LYS A 205 4.98 21.37 17.69
CA LYS A 205 6.00 21.11 18.73
C LYS A 205 5.87 19.72 19.35
N VAL A 206 4.64 19.21 19.45
CA VAL A 206 4.40 17.85 19.95
C VAL A 206 4.89 16.83 18.91
N LEU A 207 4.60 17.08 17.64
CA LEU A 207 5.13 16.29 16.52
C LEU A 207 6.66 16.27 16.52
N GLU A 208 7.30 17.45 16.59
CA GLU A 208 8.77 17.59 16.64
C GLU A 208 9.38 16.78 17.80
N ALA A 209 8.79 16.89 19.00
CA ALA A 209 9.24 16.16 20.17
C ALA A 209 9.14 14.64 19.98
N ILE A 210 8.00 14.14 19.47
CA ILE A 210 7.78 12.69 19.24
C ILE A 210 8.71 12.17 18.15
N ALA A 211 8.77 12.84 16.99
CA ALA A 211 9.59 12.41 15.86
C ALA A 211 11.09 12.47 16.17
N GLY A 212 11.53 13.45 16.97
CA GLY A 212 12.94 13.58 17.36
C GLY A 212 13.42 12.60 18.44
N HIS A 213 12.50 12.00 19.21
CA HIS A 213 12.84 11.18 20.39
C HIS A 213 12.29 9.74 20.32
N THR A 214 11.76 9.32 19.18
CA THR A 214 11.33 7.95 18.89
C THR A 214 11.75 7.55 17.47
N LYS A 215 11.68 6.27 17.13
CA LYS A 215 11.88 5.72 15.78
C LYS A 215 10.55 5.46 15.07
N LEU A 216 9.44 5.96 15.63
CA LEU A 216 8.11 5.77 15.08
C LEU A 216 8.00 6.50 13.73
N VAL A 217 7.40 5.82 12.76
CA VAL A 217 6.93 6.46 11.51
C VAL A 217 5.62 7.16 11.83
N VAL A 218 5.70 8.47 12.04
CA VAL A 218 4.55 9.30 12.43
C VAL A 218 3.83 9.81 11.19
N ASP A 219 2.54 9.54 11.09
CA ASP A 219 1.65 10.32 10.23
C ASP A 219 0.96 11.41 11.06
N PHE A 220 0.83 12.61 10.50
CA PHE A 220 0.31 13.77 11.21
C PHE A 220 -0.83 14.43 10.44
N GLY A 221 -1.97 14.60 11.10
CA GLY A 221 -3.16 15.24 10.55
C GLY A 221 -3.72 16.32 11.46
N GLY A 222 -4.62 17.14 10.92
CA GLY A 222 -5.29 18.21 11.66
C GLY A 222 -4.84 19.60 11.24
N GLY A 223 -5.72 20.34 10.57
CA GLY A 223 -5.49 21.75 10.22
C GLY A 223 -4.64 22.01 8.99
N ILE A 224 -4.25 20.98 8.23
CA ILE A 224 -3.50 21.15 6.96
C ILE A 224 -4.44 21.72 5.90
N LYS A 225 -4.28 22.99 5.53
CA LYS A 225 -5.12 23.68 4.54
C LYS A 225 -4.36 24.38 3.43
N LYS A 226 -3.09 24.72 3.66
CA LYS A 226 -2.22 25.36 2.67
C LYS A 226 -0.84 24.70 2.63
N GLU A 227 -0.06 25.01 1.60
CA GLU A 227 1.29 24.44 1.40
C GLU A 227 2.23 24.71 2.59
N ASP A 228 2.14 25.88 3.22
CA ASP A 228 2.92 26.18 4.43
C ASP A 228 2.66 25.16 5.56
N ASP A 229 1.42 24.68 5.71
CA ASP A 229 1.06 23.70 6.74
C ASP A 229 1.75 22.36 6.47
N LEU A 230 1.76 21.91 5.20
CA LEU A 230 2.49 20.70 4.80
C LEU A 230 3.98 20.82 5.05
N ARG A 231 4.57 21.97 4.72
CA ARG A 231 5.98 22.25 5.01
C ARG A 231 6.26 22.12 6.51
N ILE A 232 5.45 22.75 7.36
CA ILE A 232 5.57 22.64 8.82
C ILE A 232 5.49 21.17 9.25
N VAL A 233 4.53 20.41 8.75
CA VAL A 233 4.36 18.99 9.10
C VAL A 233 5.60 18.16 8.77
N PHE A 234 6.13 18.29 7.55
CA PHE A 234 7.29 17.50 7.13
C PHE A 234 8.61 17.99 7.77
N GLU A 235 8.82 19.30 7.90
CA GLU A 235 10.02 19.86 8.54
C GLU A 235 10.12 19.49 10.03
N ASN A 236 8.99 19.24 10.69
CA ASN A 236 8.95 18.79 12.09
C ASN A 236 8.92 17.26 12.24
N GLY A 237 9.21 16.51 11.17
CA GLY A 237 9.54 15.08 11.25
C GLY A 237 8.39 14.11 10.98
N ALA A 238 7.21 14.58 10.54
CA ALA A 238 6.19 13.66 10.05
C ALA A 238 6.69 12.90 8.81
N ALA A 239 6.49 11.60 8.79
CA ALA A 239 6.81 10.77 7.63
C ALA A 239 5.72 10.88 6.55
N LEU A 240 4.46 11.04 6.96
CA LEU A 240 3.29 11.22 6.10
C LEU A 240 2.41 12.37 6.60
N ALA A 241 1.79 13.10 5.67
CA ALA A 241 0.74 14.06 5.97
C ALA A 241 -0.63 13.39 5.83
N THR A 242 -1.44 13.44 6.89
CA THR A 242 -2.81 12.94 6.91
C THR A 242 -3.77 14.02 6.42
N ILE A 243 -4.39 13.78 5.26
CA ILE A 243 -5.23 14.76 4.56
C ILE A 243 -6.57 14.14 4.18
N GLY A 244 -7.67 14.75 4.61
CA GLY A 244 -9.03 14.34 4.21
C GLY A 244 -9.83 15.48 3.59
N SER A 245 -10.16 16.51 4.39
CA SER A 245 -11.06 17.59 3.95
C SER A 245 -10.58 18.35 2.70
N ILE A 246 -9.28 18.59 2.54
CA ILE A 246 -8.74 19.27 1.35
C ILE A 246 -8.85 18.42 0.08
N ALA A 247 -8.68 17.10 0.19
CA ALA A 247 -8.85 16.18 -0.94
C ALA A 247 -10.28 16.21 -1.51
N VAL A 248 -11.26 16.59 -0.69
CA VAL A 248 -12.66 16.75 -1.09
C VAL A 248 -12.96 18.16 -1.57
N LYS A 249 -12.59 19.19 -0.79
CA LYS A 249 -12.99 20.57 -1.05
C LYS A 249 -12.17 21.24 -2.15
N GLU A 250 -10.89 20.89 -2.26
CA GLU A 250 -9.94 21.50 -3.19
C GLU A 250 -9.09 20.41 -3.89
N PRO A 251 -9.70 19.49 -4.65
CA PRO A 251 -9.02 18.31 -5.19
C PRO A 251 -7.84 18.67 -6.10
N GLN A 252 -7.89 19.79 -6.83
CA GLN A 252 -6.78 20.24 -7.67
C GLN A 252 -5.55 20.65 -6.85
N LEU A 253 -5.76 21.31 -5.71
CA LEU A 253 -4.70 21.64 -4.77
C LEU A 253 -4.14 20.37 -4.12
N PHE A 254 -5.02 19.45 -3.71
CA PHE A 254 -4.58 18.17 -3.17
C PHE A 254 -3.70 17.39 -4.17
N PHE A 255 -4.12 17.28 -5.44
CA PHE A 255 -3.34 16.57 -6.45
C PHE A 255 -2.03 17.27 -6.80
N SER A 256 -1.95 18.61 -6.68
CA SER A 256 -0.68 19.31 -6.82
C SER A 256 0.30 18.91 -5.72
N TRP A 257 -0.17 18.73 -4.49
CA TRP A 257 0.64 18.23 -3.36
C TRP A 257 1.07 16.77 -3.56
N VAL A 258 0.15 15.89 -3.98
CA VAL A 258 0.50 14.49 -4.31
C VAL A 258 1.62 14.43 -5.35
N LYS A 259 1.55 15.28 -6.37
CA LYS A 259 2.60 15.37 -7.40
C LYS A 259 3.92 15.94 -6.88
N GLN A 260 3.86 16.93 -6.00
CA GLN A 260 5.03 17.64 -5.47
C GLN A 260 5.79 16.81 -4.43
N TYR A 261 5.08 16.21 -3.47
CA TYR A 261 5.66 15.49 -2.33
C TYR A 261 5.77 13.98 -2.57
N GLY A 262 5.02 13.44 -3.54
CA GLY A 262 4.92 12.02 -3.81
C GLY A 262 3.76 11.36 -3.04
N ALA A 263 3.12 10.37 -3.66
CA ALA A 263 1.98 9.66 -3.07
C ALA A 263 2.33 8.94 -1.76
N ASP A 264 3.56 8.43 -1.63
CA ASP A 264 4.07 7.73 -0.44
C ASP A 264 4.12 8.65 0.81
N LYS A 265 4.06 9.97 0.62
CA LYS A 265 4.06 10.98 1.69
C LYS A 265 2.66 11.42 2.12
N ILE A 266 1.62 10.88 1.50
CA ILE A 266 0.23 11.28 1.75
C ILE A 266 -0.55 10.09 2.31
N PHE A 267 -1.16 10.29 3.47
CA PHE A 267 -2.12 9.35 4.04
C PHE A 267 -3.53 9.92 3.87
N LEU A 268 -4.29 9.37 2.92
CA LEU A 268 -5.60 9.90 2.57
C LEU A 268 -6.64 9.45 3.61
N GLY A 269 -7.19 10.42 4.34
CA GLY A 269 -8.27 10.19 5.29
C GLY A 269 -9.63 10.25 4.60
N ALA A 270 -10.39 9.16 4.72
CA ALA A 270 -11.74 9.04 4.18
C ALA A 270 -12.73 8.76 5.32
N ASP A 271 -13.12 9.81 6.04
CA ASP A 271 -14.13 9.68 7.09
C ASP A 271 -15.52 9.63 6.45
N VAL A 272 -16.34 8.66 6.87
CA VAL A 272 -17.65 8.42 6.26
C VAL A 272 -18.78 8.37 7.27
N LYS A 273 -19.94 8.81 6.82
CA LYS A 273 -21.24 8.56 7.44
C LYS A 273 -22.16 8.00 6.37
N GLU A 274 -22.70 6.81 6.59
CA GLU A 274 -23.56 6.13 5.60
C GLU A 274 -22.87 6.00 4.22
N GLU A 275 -21.58 5.63 4.22
CA GLU A 275 -20.73 5.49 3.01
C GLU A 275 -20.51 6.80 2.21
N LYS A 276 -20.96 7.96 2.73
CA LYS A 276 -20.70 9.29 2.18
C LYS A 276 -19.58 10.00 2.93
N ILE A 277 -18.74 10.73 2.21
CA ILE A 277 -17.59 11.44 2.78
C ILE A 277 -18.06 12.59 3.68
N ALA A 278 -17.50 12.64 4.89
CA ALA A 278 -17.66 13.73 5.83
C ALA A 278 -16.37 14.55 5.96
N VAL A 279 -16.52 15.86 6.13
CA VAL A 279 -15.42 16.84 6.15
C VAL A 279 -15.59 17.85 7.28
N GLY A 280 -14.57 18.68 7.50
CA GLY A 280 -14.63 19.77 8.48
C GLY A 280 -14.74 19.28 9.93
N GLY A 281 -14.05 18.19 10.29
CA GLY A 281 -14.17 17.58 11.61
C GLY A 281 -15.52 16.91 11.83
N TRP A 282 -16.04 16.25 10.79
CA TRP A 282 -17.31 15.49 10.78
C TRP A 282 -18.59 16.34 10.89
N LEU A 283 -18.47 17.67 10.80
CA LEU A 283 -19.61 18.59 10.88
C LEU A 283 -20.42 18.65 9.58
N GLU A 284 -19.82 18.29 8.45
CA GLU A 284 -20.43 18.38 7.12
C GLU A 284 -20.36 17.01 6.44
N THR A 285 -21.52 16.41 6.11
CA THR A 285 -21.59 15.20 5.26
C THR A 285 -21.91 15.61 3.83
N THR A 286 -21.06 15.21 2.89
CA THR A 286 -21.21 15.52 1.47
C THR A 286 -22.04 14.47 0.76
N GLU A 287 -22.44 14.71 -0.50
CA GLU A 287 -23.06 13.69 -1.36
C GLU A 287 -22.04 12.77 -2.06
N LEU A 288 -20.74 13.04 -1.89
CA LEU A 288 -19.67 12.27 -2.50
C LEU A 288 -19.55 10.91 -1.80
N THR A 289 -19.74 9.83 -2.55
CA THR A 289 -19.58 8.47 -2.00
C THR A 289 -18.10 8.17 -1.75
N ILE A 290 -17.83 7.30 -0.78
CA ILE A 290 -16.48 6.78 -0.54
C ILE A 290 -15.88 6.16 -1.81
N TYR A 291 -16.68 5.47 -2.60
CA TYR A 291 -16.18 4.78 -3.78
C TYR A 291 -15.74 5.76 -4.88
N ASP A 292 -16.51 6.82 -5.12
CA ASP A 292 -16.14 7.83 -6.12
C ASP A 292 -14.93 8.64 -5.66
N PHE A 293 -14.89 8.96 -4.36
CA PHE A 293 -13.74 9.59 -3.73
C PHE A 293 -12.47 8.75 -3.90
N LEU A 294 -12.49 7.47 -3.52
CA LEU A 294 -11.34 6.58 -3.66
C LEU A 294 -10.95 6.38 -5.12
N ALA A 295 -11.90 6.15 -6.04
CA ALA A 295 -11.62 5.95 -7.45
C ALA A 295 -10.85 7.14 -8.07
N SER A 296 -11.24 8.36 -7.75
CA SER A 296 -10.57 9.57 -8.25
C SER A 296 -9.14 9.73 -7.70
N ASN A 297 -8.95 9.46 -6.40
CA ASN A 297 -7.64 9.57 -5.74
C ASN A 297 -6.66 8.45 -6.14
N ILE A 298 -7.14 7.21 -6.25
CA ILE A 298 -6.34 6.07 -6.72
C ILE A 298 -5.87 6.31 -8.16
N LYS A 299 -6.74 6.85 -9.02
CA LYS A 299 -6.36 7.23 -10.38
C LYS A 299 -5.25 8.29 -10.42
N ALA A 300 -5.17 9.13 -9.40
CA ALA A 300 -4.11 10.12 -9.23
C ALA A 300 -2.82 9.55 -8.58
N GLY A 301 -2.80 8.25 -8.25
CA GLY A 301 -1.64 7.54 -7.70
C GLY A 301 -1.62 7.38 -6.17
N VAL A 302 -2.64 7.90 -5.47
CA VAL A 302 -2.76 7.75 -4.02
C VAL A 302 -3.09 6.30 -3.67
N HIS A 303 -2.35 5.71 -2.74
CA HIS A 303 -2.51 4.30 -2.38
C HIS A 303 -2.48 4.04 -0.87
N HIS A 304 -1.94 4.93 -0.04
CA HIS A 304 -2.08 4.88 1.42
C HIS A 304 -3.37 5.57 1.85
N ILE A 305 -4.31 4.79 2.37
CA ILE A 305 -5.67 5.26 2.63
C ILE A 305 -6.12 4.71 3.98
N PHE A 306 -6.78 5.53 4.79
CA PHE A 306 -7.60 5.03 5.88
C PHE A 306 -9.04 5.48 5.75
N CYS A 307 -9.94 4.67 6.31
CA CYS A 307 -11.36 4.99 6.35
C CYS A 307 -11.87 4.86 7.78
N THR A 308 -12.52 5.92 8.26
CA THR A 308 -13.19 5.92 9.57
C THR A 308 -14.69 5.88 9.35
N ASP A 309 -15.37 4.85 9.86
CA ASP A 309 -16.82 4.93 10.04
C ASP A 309 -17.13 5.75 11.29
N ILE A 310 -17.60 6.97 11.08
CA ILE A 310 -17.88 7.94 12.15
C ILE A 310 -18.95 7.39 13.11
N ALA A 311 -19.90 6.59 12.61
CA ALA A 311 -20.95 6.03 13.44
C ALA A 311 -20.42 5.00 14.46
N LYS A 312 -19.20 4.48 14.25
CA LYS A 312 -18.53 3.54 15.15
C LYS A 312 -17.44 4.20 15.99
N ASP A 313 -16.92 5.35 15.59
CA ASP A 313 -15.74 5.92 16.24
C ASP A 313 -15.97 6.25 17.73
N GLY A 314 -15.01 5.82 18.56
CA GLY A 314 -15.06 6.03 20.01
C GLY A 314 -16.16 5.29 20.77
N LEU A 315 -16.97 4.44 20.11
CA LEU A 315 -18.07 3.72 20.76
C LEU A 315 -17.67 2.35 21.35
N LEU A 316 -16.54 1.77 20.93
CA LEU A 316 -16.09 0.43 21.34
C LEU A 316 -17.15 -0.65 21.04
N GLN A 317 -17.72 -0.63 19.83
CA GLN A 317 -18.80 -1.53 19.39
C GLN A 317 -18.42 -2.44 18.20
N GLY A 318 -17.13 -2.57 17.94
CA GLY A 318 -16.60 -3.25 16.78
C GLY A 318 -16.52 -2.35 15.53
N PRO A 319 -15.53 -2.60 14.65
CA PRO A 319 -15.31 -1.82 13.43
C PRO A 319 -16.33 -2.18 12.33
N SER A 320 -16.43 -1.33 11.31
CA SER A 320 -17.34 -1.54 10.17
C SER A 320 -16.78 -2.50 9.12
N ILE A 321 -16.53 -3.75 9.53
CA ILE A 321 -16.01 -4.82 8.65
C ILE A 321 -16.80 -4.94 7.33
N PRO A 322 -18.15 -4.90 7.31
CA PRO A 322 -18.89 -4.99 6.04
C PRO A 322 -18.57 -3.84 5.08
N LEU A 323 -18.37 -2.62 5.58
CA LEU A 323 -17.96 -1.48 4.75
C LEU A 323 -16.56 -1.71 4.17
N TYR A 324 -15.61 -2.13 5.01
CA TYR A 324 -14.22 -2.31 4.59
C TYR A 324 -14.06 -3.44 3.57
N LYS A 325 -14.82 -4.54 3.70
CA LYS A 325 -14.86 -5.59 2.68
C LYS A 325 -15.35 -5.07 1.33
N LYS A 326 -16.44 -4.30 1.29
CA LYS A 326 -16.94 -3.70 0.03
C LYS A 326 -15.89 -2.80 -0.63
N ILE A 327 -15.16 -2.01 0.17
CA ILE A 327 -14.09 -1.13 -0.34
C ILE A 327 -12.96 -1.97 -0.96
N LEU A 328 -12.46 -2.97 -0.22
CA LEU A 328 -11.36 -3.83 -0.65
C LEU A 328 -11.71 -4.68 -1.88
N GLU A 329 -12.95 -5.18 -1.96
CA GLU A 329 -13.46 -5.89 -3.14
C GLU A 329 -13.46 -5.01 -4.39
N ARG A 330 -13.81 -3.73 -4.24
CA ARG A 330 -13.88 -2.78 -5.36
C ARG A 330 -12.53 -2.21 -5.76
N PHE A 331 -11.60 -2.10 -4.82
CA PHE A 331 -10.27 -1.51 -5.02
C PHE A 331 -9.17 -2.48 -4.58
N PRO A 332 -8.97 -3.59 -5.30
CA PRO A 332 -7.94 -4.56 -4.94
C PRO A 332 -6.54 -3.95 -5.04
N GLY A 333 -5.72 -4.14 -4.00
CA GLY A 333 -4.30 -3.76 -3.98
C GLY A 333 -3.99 -2.35 -3.47
N ILE A 334 -4.97 -1.62 -2.92
CA ILE A 334 -4.71 -0.40 -2.14
C ILE A 334 -4.12 -0.76 -0.77
N ASP A 335 -3.32 0.14 -0.18
CA ASP A 335 -2.89 0.04 1.22
C ASP A 335 -3.97 0.65 2.12
N PHE A 336 -4.87 -0.20 2.62
CA PHE A 336 -6.06 0.21 3.34
C PHE A 336 -5.96 -0.03 4.84
N VAL A 337 -6.13 1.03 5.61
CA VAL A 337 -6.14 1.02 7.07
C VAL A 337 -7.55 1.29 7.58
N ALA A 338 -8.08 0.38 8.40
CA ALA A 338 -9.37 0.58 9.05
C ALA A 338 -9.24 1.56 10.22
N SER A 339 -10.29 2.34 10.49
CA SER A 339 -10.35 3.24 11.65
C SER A 339 -11.76 3.26 12.26
N GLY A 340 -11.85 3.48 13.57
CA GLY A 340 -13.13 3.57 14.29
C GLY A 340 -13.73 2.24 14.73
N GLY A 341 -14.35 2.23 15.91
CA GLY A 341 -15.14 1.11 16.43
C GLY A 341 -14.38 0.00 17.16
N VAL A 342 -13.07 -0.16 16.91
CA VAL A 342 -12.24 -1.20 17.54
C VAL A 342 -12.42 -1.23 19.05
N SER A 343 -12.68 -2.41 19.59
CA SER A 343 -13.06 -2.63 20.98
C SER A 343 -12.25 -3.71 21.70
N ASN A 344 -11.65 -4.64 20.98
CA ASN A 344 -10.88 -5.77 21.53
C ASN A 344 -9.91 -6.37 20.48
N MET A 345 -9.12 -7.38 20.85
CA MET A 345 -8.18 -8.05 19.93
C MET A 345 -8.88 -8.85 18.82
N ASP A 346 -10.06 -9.42 19.05
CA ASP A 346 -10.81 -10.15 18.02
C ASP A 346 -11.20 -9.24 16.85
N ASP A 347 -11.52 -7.97 17.13
CA ASP A 347 -11.77 -6.96 16.10
C ASP A 347 -10.53 -6.75 15.21
N ILE A 348 -9.33 -6.75 15.79
CA ILE A 348 -8.07 -6.59 15.06
C ILE A 348 -7.85 -7.79 14.13
N TYR A 349 -8.01 -9.01 14.64
CA TYR A 349 -7.90 -10.23 13.83
C TYR A 349 -8.95 -10.26 12.72
N ALA A 350 -10.19 -9.87 13.00
CA ALA A 350 -11.25 -9.85 12.01
C ALA A 350 -11.01 -8.82 10.88
N LEU A 351 -10.37 -7.67 11.20
CA LEU A 351 -9.94 -6.70 10.19
C LEU A 351 -8.79 -7.21 9.32
N GLN A 352 -7.84 -7.93 9.93
CA GLN A 352 -6.77 -8.61 9.20
C GLN A 352 -7.34 -9.66 8.24
N GLU A 353 -8.27 -10.50 8.72
CA GLU A 353 -8.97 -11.50 7.89
C GLU A 353 -9.83 -10.87 6.80
N ALA A 354 -10.37 -9.67 7.02
CA ALA A 354 -11.11 -8.92 6.02
C ALA A 354 -10.21 -8.37 4.89
N GLY A 355 -8.88 -8.44 5.03
CA GLY A 355 -7.92 -8.00 4.03
C GLY A 355 -7.43 -6.56 4.23
N CYS A 356 -7.69 -5.94 5.39
CA CYS A 356 -7.09 -4.64 5.71
C CYS A 356 -5.58 -4.80 5.92
N ASN A 357 -4.81 -3.75 5.62
CA ASN A 357 -3.37 -3.71 5.80
C ASN A 357 -2.97 -3.15 7.17
N GLY A 358 -3.90 -2.52 7.85
CA GLY A 358 -3.73 -2.11 9.22
C GLY A 358 -5.00 -1.60 9.84
N VAL A 359 -4.87 -1.16 11.08
CA VAL A 359 -5.95 -0.58 11.86
C VAL A 359 -5.42 0.53 12.76
N ILE A 360 -6.12 1.67 12.76
CA ILE A 360 -5.91 2.74 13.73
C ILE A 360 -6.67 2.40 15.01
N VAL A 361 -5.97 2.38 16.14
CA VAL A 361 -6.55 2.03 17.46
C VAL A 361 -6.30 3.16 18.45
N GLY A 362 -7.38 3.81 18.89
CA GLY A 362 -7.33 4.86 19.90
C GLY A 362 -7.91 4.38 21.23
N LYS A 363 -9.19 4.71 21.47
CA LYS A 363 -9.88 4.56 22.76
C LYS A 363 -9.75 3.18 23.41
N ALA A 364 -9.73 2.08 22.64
CA ALA A 364 -9.62 0.73 23.20
C ALA A 364 -8.33 0.49 23.99
N ILE A 365 -7.22 1.10 23.57
CA ILE A 365 -5.94 1.04 24.29
C ILE A 365 -6.06 1.84 25.59
N TYR A 366 -6.52 3.09 25.51
CA TYR A 366 -6.59 3.98 26.67
C TYR A 366 -7.60 3.54 27.75
N GLU A 367 -8.63 2.81 27.36
CA GLU A 367 -9.62 2.21 28.29
C GLU A 367 -9.25 0.78 28.72
N GLY A 368 -8.04 0.31 28.39
CA GLY A 368 -7.52 -1.00 28.80
C GLY A 368 -8.27 -2.20 28.22
N LYS A 369 -9.05 -2.00 27.15
CA LYS A 369 -9.75 -3.08 26.44
C LYS A 369 -8.81 -3.89 25.54
N ILE A 370 -7.74 -3.25 25.10
CA ILE A 370 -6.60 -3.87 24.44
C ILE A 370 -5.37 -3.44 25.23
N SER A 371 -4.67 -4.41 25.81
CA SER A 371 -3.48 -4.16 26.61
C SER A 371 -2.23 -4.03 25.74
N MET A 372 -1.23 -3.31 26.26
CA MET A 372 0.08 -3.19 25.61
C MET A 372 0.77 -4.56 25.44
N GLU A 373 0.53 -5.52 26.35
CA GLU A 373 1.10 -6.87 26.25
C GLU A 373 0.44 -7.68 25.13
N GLU A 374 -0.87 -7.57 24.92
CA GLU A 374 -1.54 -8.20 23.78
C GLU A 374 -1.01 -7.64 22.45
N LEU A 375 -0.84 -6.31 22.36
CA LEU A 375 -0.23 -5.68 21.18
C LEU A 375 1.21 -6.14 20.96
N LYS A 376 2.00 -6.22 22.02
CA LYS A 376 3.38 -6.73 21.97
C LYS A 376 3.44 -8.17 21.47
N GLN A 377 2.49 -9.02 21.85
CA GLN A 377 2.41 -10.40 21.38
C GLN A 377 2.09 -10.48 19.89
N LEU A 378 1.21 -9.60 19.39
CA LEU A 378 0.91 -9.50 17.96
C LEU A 378 2.11 -9.03 17.11
N MET A 379 3.01 -8.25 17.70
CA MET A 379 4.16 -7.64 17.01
C MET A 379 5.40 -8.54 16.91
N LYS A 380 5.44 -9.64 17.69
CA LYS A 380 6.48 -10.67 17.62
C LYS A 380 6.23 -11.60 16.44
#